data_AF-A0ABD2ZJX1-F1
#
_entry.id   AF-A0ABD2ZJX1-F1
#
_cell.length_a   1.000
_cell.length_b   1.000
_cell.length_c   1.000
_cell.angle_alpha   90.00
_cell.angle_beta   90.00
_cell.angle_gamma   90.00
#
_symmetry.space_group_name_H-M   'P 1'
#
loop_
_entity.id
_entity.type
_entity.pdbx_description
1 polymer ?
#
loop_
_entity_poly.entity_id
_entity_poly.type
_entity_poly.pdbx_seq_one_letter_code
_entity_poly.pdbx_strand_id
1 'polypeptide(L)'
;MLFMKGKPDEPRCGCSQKFADILKQEKIDFNSFDILTDDEVRRGLKVYSNWSNHPQLNIKGELIGGSDIVLEMQKSGELRKVLTEKGIPHGDTLEARLKQLITSSPVMFFMKGTPDVPRCGFSSKVVNALKEEDVEFGSFDILTDEKSGRD
;
A
#
# COMPACT_ATOMS: atom_id res chain seq x y z
N MET A 1 -6.76 2.11 9.99
CA MET A 1 -7.18 3.21 10.88
C MET A 1 -6.24 3.24 12.07
N LEU A 2 -5.52 4.34 12.28
CA LEU A 2 -4.60 4.53 13.41
C LEU A 2 -5.25 5.45 14.46
N PHE A 3 -5.50 4.92 15.65
CA PHE A 3 -5.94 5.71 16.79
C PHE A 3 -4.72 6.17 17.57
N MET A 4 -4.45 7.48 17.61
CA MET A 4 -3.20 8.04 18.13
C MET A 4 -3.44 9.35 18.88
N LYS A 5 -2.43 9.82 19.62
CA LYS A 5 -2.45 11.13 20.27
C LYS A 5 -1.90 12.17 19.31
N GLY A 6 -2.71 13.12 18.86
CA GLY A 6 -2.38 14.06 17.79
C GLY A 6 -2.66 13.50 16.39
N LYS A 7 -2.03 14.09 15.38
CA LYS A 7 -2.14 13.70 13.97
C LYS A 7 -0.85 13.04 13.47
N PRO A 8 -0.85 12.31 12.33
CA PRO A 8 0.34 11.69 11.77
C PRO A 8 1.50 12.66 11.45
N ASP A 9 1.17 13.92 11.16
CA ASP A 9 2.16 14.99 10.89
C ASP A 9 2.39 15.90 12.10
N GLU A 10 1.52 15.83 13.11
CA GLU A 10 1.60 16.60 14.36
C GLU A 10 1.31 15.69 15.58
N PRO A 11 2.15 14.67 15.86
CA PRO A 11 1.89 13.74 16.95
C PRO A 11 2.21 14.38 18.30
N ARG A 12 1.41 14.06 19.31
CA ARG A 12 1.52 14.61 20.67
C ARG A 12 2.15 13.63 21.67
N CYS A 13 2.75 12.54 21.17
CA CYS A 13 3.39 11.51 21.99
C CYS A 13 4.42 10.73 21.16
N GLY A 14 5.57 10.40 21.76
CA GLY A 14 6.64 9.65 21.08
C GLY A 14 6.21 8.29 20.52
N CYS A 15 5.35 7.54 21.23
CA CYS A 15 4.82 6.28 20.71
C CYS A 15 3.89 6.50 19.50
N SER A 16 3.13 7.61 19.48
CA SER A 16 2.28 7.98 18.35
C SER A 16 3.11 8.37 17.12
N GLN A 17 4.20 9.11 17.31
CA GLN A 17 5.16 9.43 16.23
C GLN A 17 5.76 8.15 15.65
N LYS A 18 6.35 7.29 16.50
CA LYS A 18 6.97 6.03 16.06
C LYS A 18 6.01 5.16 15.25
N PHE A 19 4.75 5.05 15.69
CA PHE A 19 3.76 4.27 14.96
C PHE A 19 3.45 4.87 13.59
N ALA A 20 3.19 6.18 13.51
CA ALA A 20 2.95 6.85 12.25
C ALA A 20 4.14 6.67 11.28
N ASP A 21 5.37 6.74 11.80
CA ASP A 21 6.60 6.53 11.01
C ASP A 21 6.69 5.11 10.45
N ILE A 22 6.34 4.07 11.23
CA ILE A 22 6.31 2.68 10.75
C ILE A 22 5.35 2.55 9.56
N LEU A 23 4.13 3.08 9.67
CA LEU A 23 3.14 2.99 8.59
C LEU A 23 3.60 3.76 7.34
N LYS A 24 4.22 4.92 7.51
CA LYS A 24 4.82 5.72 6.43
C LYS A 24 5.99 4.98 5.76
N GLN A 25 6.86 4.34 6.54
CA GLN A 25 7.99 3.55 6.03
C GLN A 25 7.53 2.34 5.23
N GLU A 26 6.47 1.67 5.67
CA GLU A 26 5.84 0.57 4.93
C GLU A 26 5.00 1.06 3.74
N LYS A 27 5.02 2.36 3.41
CA LYS A 27 4.24 2.99 2.32
C LYS A 27 2.75 2.61 2.37
N ILE A 28 2.19 2.53 3.57
CA ILE A 28 0.79 2.20 3.77
C ILE A 28 0.00 3.50 3.69
N ASP A 29 -1.06 3.53 2.90
CA ASP A 29 -2.06 4.61 2.97
C ASP A 29 -3.00 4.34 4.15
N PHE A 30 -3.17 5.31 5.05
CA PHE A 30 -3.96 5.13 6.26
C PHE A 30 -4.66 6.40 6.74
N ASN A 31 -5.87 6.22 7.26
CA ASN A 31 -6.57 7.22 8.05
C ASN A 31 -6.16 7.15 9.52
N SER A 32 -6.27 8.28 10.21
CA SER A 32 -5.99 8.42 11.64
C SER A 32 -7.13 9.11 12.39
N PHE A 33 -7.20 8.86 13.70
CA PHE A 33 -8.12 9.53 14.64
C PHE A 33 -7.34 10.00 15.86
N ASP A 34 -7.44 11.30 16.18
CA ASP A 34 -6.84 11.88 17.38
C ASP A 34 -7.72 11.59 18.61
N ILE A 35 -7.29 10.66 19.45
CA ILE A 35 -8.06 10.29 20.65
C ILE A 35 -8.15 11.40 21.69
N LEU A 36 -7.37 12.47 21.56
CA LEU A 36 -7.40 13.60 22.50
C LEU A 36 -8.55 14.56 22.22
N THR A 37 -9.19 14.45 21.05
CA THR A 37 -10.35 15.29 20.71
C THR A 37 -11.67 14.69 21.18
N ASP A 38 -11.69 13.42 21.61
CA ASP A 38 -12.89 12.71 22.01
C ASP A 38 -12.60 11.70 23.15
N ASP A 39 -12.93 12.11 24.38
CA ASP A 39 -12.73 11.28 25.58
C ASP A 39 -13.71 10.10 25.68
N GLU A 40 -14.84 10.12 24.97
CA GLU A 40 -15.76 8.99 24.91
C GLU A 40 -15.17 7.89 24.02
N VAL A 41 -14.76 8.22 22.80
CA VAL A 41 -14.07 7.30 21.89
C VAL A 41 -12.79 6.77 22.53
N ARG A 42 -11.99 7.63 23.16
CA ARG A 42 -10.75 7.23 23.85
C ARG A 42 -10.96 6.20 24.95
N ARG A 43 -12.04 6.31 25.72
CA ARG A 43 -12.37 5.36 26.79
C ARG A 43 -13.05 4.12 26.23
N GLY A 44 -14.02 4.30 25.34
CA GLY A 44 -14.78 3.23 24.70
C GLY A 44 -13.89 2.29 23.90
N LEU A 45 -12.92 2.81 23.14
CA LEU A 45 -12.03 2.01 22.33
C LEU A 45 -11.22 1.01 23.17
N LYS A 46 -10.73 1.43 24.35
CA LYS A 46 -9.99 0.53 25.27
C LYS A 46 -10.81 -0.66 25.73
N VAL A 47 -12.09 -0.42 26.03
CA VAL A 47 -13.03 -1.45 26.48
C VAL A 47 -13.38 -2.37 25.31
N TYR A 48 -13.73 -1.79 24.16
CA TYR A 48 -14.12 -2.52 22.96
C TYR A 48 -13.00 -3.42 22.43
N SER A 49 -11.78 -2.89 22.38
CA SER A 49 -10.62 -3.60 21.84
C SER A 49 -9.94 -4.53 22.84
N ASN A 50 -10.43 -4.57 24.09
CA ASN A 50 -9.76 -5.21 25.23
C ASN A 50 -8.26 -4.85 25.33
N TRP A 51 -7.91 -3.57 25.08
CA TRP A 51 -6.53 -3.10 25.00
C TRP A 51 -6.33 -1.81 25.80
N SER A 52 -5.38 -1.81 26.73
CA SER A 52 -5.30 -0.78 27.77
C SER A 52 -4.70 0.56 27.32
N ASN A 53 -3.96 0.59 26.20
CA ASN A 53 -3.10 1.71 25.84
C ASN A 53 -3.25 2.18 24.37
N HIS A 54 -2.70 3.35 24.07
CA HIS A 54 -2.64 3.96 22.74
C HIS A 54 -1.20 4.33 22.40
N PRO A 55 -0.84 4.41 21.10
CA PRO A 55 -1.66 4.24 19.90
C PRO A 55 -2.14 2.80 19.62
N GLN A 56 -3.17 2.64 18.78
CA GLN A 56 -3.72 1.36 18.33
C GLN A 56 -3.94 1.35 16.81
N LEU A 57 -3.56 0.26 16.12
CA LEU A 57 -3.84 0.06 14.70
C LEU A 57 -4.96 -0.96 14.50
N ASN A 58 -5.95 -0.55 13.72
CA ASN A 58 -6.96 -1.44 13.17
C ASN A 58 -6.79 -1.57 11.65
N ILE A 59 -6.77 -2.81 11.15
CA ILE A 59 -6.78 -3.15 9.71
C ILE A 59 -8.06 -3.92 9.40
N LYS A 60 -8.86 -3.41 8.46
CA LYS A 60 -10.18 -3.99 8.10
C LYS A 60 -11.09 -4.27 9.32
N GLY A 61 -11.04 -3.40 10.33
CA GLY A 61 -11.87 -3.51 11.54
C GLY A 61 -11.31 -4.41 12.64
N GLU A 62 -10.15 -5.04 12.43
CA GLU A 62 -9.50 -5.90 13.43
C GLU A 62 -8.30 -5.21 14.07
N LEU A 63 -8.17 -5.33 15.40
CA LEU A 63 -7.04 -4.80 16.16
C LEU A 63 -5.80 -5.62 15.85
N ILE A 64 -4.76 -4.93 15.37
CA ILE A 64 -3.44 -5.52 15.15
C ILE A 64 -2.57 -5.37 16.39
N GLY A 65 -2.62 -4.21 17.04
CA GLY A 65 -1.90 -3.98 18.29
C GLY A 65 -1.50 -2.53 18.53
N GLY A 66 -0.74 -2.34 19.61
CA GLY A 66 -0.09 -1.08 19.96
C GLY A 66 1.28 -0.90 19.31
N SER A 67 1.96 0.20 19.63
CA SER A 67 3.22 0.60 18.98
C SER A 67 4.32 -0.46 19.08
N ASP A 68 4.49 -1.10 20.23
CA ASP A 68 5.57 -2.05 20.43
C ASP A 68 5.33 -3.35 19.64
N ILE A 69 4.09 -3.85 19.62
CA ILE A 69 3.72 -5.03 18.83
C ILE A 69 3.94 -4.76 17.35
N VAL A 70 3.41 -3.66 16.83
CA VAL A 70 3.53 -3.38 15.39
C VAL A 70 4.97 -3.12 14.97
N LEU A 71 5.80 -2.54 15.86
CA LEU A 71 7.24 -2.43 15.63
C LEU A 71 7.92 -3.81 15.56
N GLU A 72 7.60 -4.73 16.46
CA GLU A 72 8.15 -6.08 16.41
C GLU A 72 7.67 -6.86 15.18
N MET A 73 6.39 -6.73 14.81
CA MET A 73 5.84 -7.30 13.58
C MET A 73 6.52 -6.73 12.33
N GLN A 74 6.87 -5.44 12.32
CA GLN A 74 7.62 -4.82 11.23
C GLN A 74 9.02 -5.46 11.11
N LYS A 75 9.75 -5.55 12.23
CA LYS A 75 11.10 -6.14 12.27
C LYS A 75 11.13 -7.61 11.87
N SER A 76 10.11 -8.38 12.27
CA SER A 76 10.01 -9.80 11.93
C SER A 76 9.48 -10.05 10.51
N GLY A 77 8.98 -9.02 9.83
CA GLY A 77 8.29 -9.12 8.55
C GLY A 77 6.85 -9.66 8.64
N GLU A 78 6.35 -9.96 9.84
CA GLU A 78 4.97 -10.40 10.07
C GLU A 78 3.94 -9.34 9.67
N LEU A 79 4.26 -8.05 9.88
CA LEU A 79 3.38 -6.95 9.50
C LEU A 79 3.07 -6.99 8.00
N ARG A 80 4.10 -7.21 7.16
CA ARG A 80 3.94 -7.33 5.71
C ARG A 80 3.07 -8.53 5.33
N LYS A 81 3.26 -9.68 5.99
CA LYS A 81 2.42 -10.87 5.76
C LYS A 81 0.95 -10.57 6.04
N VAL A 82 0.64 -9.96 7.20
CA VAL A 82 -0.72 -9.56 7.57
C VAL A 82 -1.31 -8.57 6.55
N LEU A 83 -0.51 -7.62 6.06
CA LEU A 83 -0.95 -6.67 5.04
C LEU A 83 -1.26 -7.37 3.71
N THR A 84 -0.40 -8.26 3.24
CA THR A 84 -0.62 -9.07 2.03
C THR A 84 -1.87 -9.95 2.15
N GLU A 85 -2.00 -10.70 3.24
CA GLU A 85 -3.15 -11.58 3.49
C GLU A 85 -4.46 -10.79 3.53
N LYS A 86 -4.43 -9.59 4.10
CA LYS A 86 -5.59 -8.69 4.13
C LYS A 86 -5.74 -7.86 2.85
N GLY A 87 -4.90 -8.04 1.83
CA GLY A 87 -4.96 -7.33 0.55
C GLY A 87 -4.80 -5.81 0.70
N ILE A 88 -3.96 -5.38 1.63
CA ILE A 88 -3.64 -3.97 1.87
C ILE A 88 -2.42 -3.62 1.02
N PRO A 89 -2.52 -2.69 0.06
CA PRO A 89 -1.37 -2.19 -0.67
C PRO A 89 -0.35 -1.59 0.30
N HIS A 90 0.90 -2.04 0.19
CA HIS A 90 2.02 -1.59 1.02
C HIS A 90 3.33 -1.82 0.27
N GLY A 91 4.37 -1.08 0.67
CA GLY A 91 5.72 -1.16 0.14
C GLY A 91 5.79 -1.04 -1.38
N ASP A 92 6.85 -1.61 -1.95
CA ASP A 92 6.98 -1.85 -3.40
C ASP A 92 6.60 -3.31 -3.73
N THR A 93 5.47 -3.78 -3.18
CA THR A 93 4.99 -5.14 -3.48
C THR A 93 4.66 -5.29 -4.97
N LEU A 94 4.83 -6.49 -5.52
CA LEU A 94 4.45 -6.78 -6.90
C LEU A 94 2.98 -6.42 -7.16
N GLU A 95 2.10 -6.74 -6.22
CA GLU A 95 0.68 -6.40 -6.31
C GLU A 95 0.43 -4.90 -6.38
N ALA A 96 1.11 -4.09 -5.54
CA ALA A 96 1.01 -2.63 -5.59
C ALA A 96 1.54 -2.08 -6.93
N ARG A 97 2.67 -2.60 -7.41
CA ARG A 97 3.26 -2.23 -8.71
C ARG A 97 2.35 -2.59 -9.88
N LEU A 98 1.81 -3.82 -9.89
CA LEU A 98 0.86 -4.28 -10.89
C LEU A 98 -0.39 -3.40 -10.88
N LYS A 99 -0.95 -3.12 -9.70
CA LYS A 99 -2.11 -2.25 -9.53
C LYS A 99 -1.86 -0.86 -10.13
N GLN A 100 -0.72 -0.26 -9.81
CA GLN A 100 -0.33 1.04 -10.36
C GLN A 100 -0.22 1.01 -11.91
N LEU A 101 0.38 -0.05 -12.46
CA LEU A 101 0.53 -0.20 -13.91
C LEU A 101 -0.83 -0.36 -14.60
N ILE A 102 -1.70 -1.29 -14.14
CA ILE A 102 -2.99 -1.54 -14.78
C ILE A 102 -3.94 -0.34 -14.72
N THR A 103 -3.79 0.55 -13.73
CA THR A 103 -4.63 1.75 -13.58
C THR A 103 -3.99 3.02 -14.14
N SER A 104 -2.79 2.95 -14.71
CA SER A 104 -2.05 4.12 -15.18
C SER A 104 -2.61 4.75 -16.46
N SER A 105 -3.42 4.00 -17.21
CA SER A 105 -4.11 4.44 -18.42
C SER A 105 -5.46 3.71 -18.55
N PRO A 106 -6.51 4.34 -19.11
CA PRO A 106 -7.79 3.67 -19.37
C PRO A 106 -7.65 2.39 -20.21
N VAL A 107 -6.71 2.38 -21.16
CA VAL A 107 -6.32 1.21 -21.94
C VAL A 107 -4.83 1.00 -21.73
N MET A 108 -4.46 -0.08 -21.03
CA MET A 108 -3.08 -0.40 -20.72
C MET A 108 -2.64 -1.67 -21.46
N PHE A 109 -1.65 -1.55 -22.34
CA PHE A 109 -1.12 -2.68 -23.11
C PHE A 109 0.24 -3.15 -22.57
N PHE A 110 0.26 -4.37 -22.04
CA PHE A 110 1.48 -5.07 -21.64
C PHE A 110 2.06 -5.82 -22.84
N MET A 111 3.19 -5.35 -23.37
CA MET A 111 3.75 -5.81 -24.64
C MET A 111 5.24 -6.09 -24.56
N LYS A 112 5.80 -6.73 -25.59
CA LYS A 112 7.26 -6.87 -25.73
C LYS A 112 7.79 -5.72 -26.59
N GLY A 113 8.63 -4.86 -26.05
CA GLY A 113 9.06 -3.60 -26.67
C GLY A 113 8.14 -2.42 -26.37
N THR A 114 8.20 -1.38 -27.20
CA THR A 114 7.36 -0.17 -27.09
C THR A 114 6.44 -0.03 -28.31
N PRO A 115 5.42 0.84 -28.27
CA PRO A 115 4.54 1.09 -29.44
C PRO A 115 5.28 1.57 -30.68
N ASP A 116 6.43 2.24 -30.51
CA ASP A 116 7.29 2.67 -31.62
C ASP A 116 8.25 1.58 -32.07
N VAL A 117 8.68 0.71 -31.15
CA VAL A 117 9.65 -0.36 -31.39
C VAL A 117 9.16 -1.69 -30.78
N PRO A 118 8.12 -2.33 -31.35
CA PRO A 118 7.64 -3.61 -30.87
C PRO A 118 8.65 -4.72 -31.17
N ARG A 119 8.87 -5.63 -30.22
CA ARG A 119 9.88 -6.71 -30.27
C ARG A 119 9.29 -8.09 -30.53
N CYS A 120 8.00 -8.18 -30.84
CA CYS A 120 7.30 -9.42 -31.15
C CYS A 120 6.17 -9.16 -32.16
N GLY A 121 5.99 -10.05 -33.15
CA GLY A 121 4.96 -9.87 -34.18
C GLY A 121 3.52 -9.81 -33.67
N PHE A 122 3.21 -10.45 -32.54
CA PHE A 122 1.92 -10.31 -31.88
C PHE A 122 1.74 -8.90 -31.28
N SER A 123 2.79 -8.38 -30.62
CA SER A 123 2.78 -7.03 -30.09
C SER A 123 2.63 -5.98 -31.19
N SER A 124 3.29 -6.15 -32.33
CA SER A 124 3.13 -5.28 -33.51
C SER A 124 1.69 -5.27 -34.02
N LYS A 125 1.04 -6.44 -34.12
CA LYS A 125 -0.35 -6.54 -34.60
C LYS A 125 -1.33 -5.79 -33.69
N VAL A 126 -1.17 -5.91 -32.37
CA VAL A 126 -2.05 -5.21 -31.41
C VAL A 126 -1.81 -3.71 -31.44
N VAL A 127 -0.56 -3.24 -31.51
CA VAL A 127 -0.25 -1.81 -31.67
C VAL A 127 -0.90 -1.24 -32.93
N ASN A 128 -0.80 -1.94 -34.06
CA ASN A 128 -1.40 -1.49 -35.31
C ASN A 128 -2.93 -1.41 -35.19
N ALA A 129 -3.58 -2.43 -34.65
CA ALA A 129 -5.02 -2.43 -34.45
C ALA A 129 -5.48 -1.27 -33.55
N LEU A 130 -4.79 -1.02 -32.43
CA LEU A 130 -5.12 0.10 -31.54
C LEU A 130 -4.94 1.46 -32.23
N LYS A 131 -3.90 1.62 -33.06
CA LYS A 131 -3.66 2.84 -33.85
C LYS A 131 -4.66 3.02 -34.98
N GLU A 132 -5.07 1.94 -35.66
CA GLU A 132 -6.08 1.97 -36.73
C GLU A 132 -7.46 2.38 -36.21
N GLU A 133 -7.80 1.96 -34.99
CA GLU A 133 -9.06 2.32 -34.31
C GLU A 133 -8.97 3.65 -33.52
N ASP A 134 -7.87 4.40 -33.65
CA ASP A 134 -7.61 5.68 -32.96
C ASP A 134 -7.78 5.59 -31.42
N VAL A 135 -7.38 4.45 -30.84
CA VAL A 135 -7.43 4.23 -29.39
C VAL A 135 -6.17 4.79 -28.74
N GLU A 136 -6.33 5.74 -27.82
CA GLU A 136 -5.23 6.13 -26.93
C GLU A 136 -4.97 5.04 -25.88
N PHE A 137 -3.72 4.61 -25.75
CA PHE A 137 -3.33 3.58 -24.79
C PHE A 137 -1.97 3.87 -24.14
N GLY A 138 -1.83 3.49 -22.87
CA GLY A 138 -0.54 3.35 -22.21
C GLY A 138 0.10 2.01 -22.55
N SER A 139 1.43 1.93 -22.48
CA SER A 139 2.17 0.69 -22.77
C SER A 139 3.24 0.39 -21.71
N PHE A 140 3.44 -0.90 -21.41
CA PHE A 140 4.52 -1.36 -20.54
C PHE A 140 5.28 -2.50 -21.22
N ASP A 141 6.61 -2.37 -21.34
CA ASP A 141 7.47 -3.39 -21.91
C ASP A 141 7.78 -4.47 -20.86
N ILE A 142 7.25 -5.68 -21.04
CA ILE A 142 7.45 -6.79 -20.09
C ILE A 142 8.90 -7.31 -20.08
N LEU A 143 9.73 -6.93 -21.05
CA LEU A 143 11.11 -7.39 -21.15
C LEU A 143 12.10 -6.51 -20.35
N THR A 144 11.67 -5.36 -19.84
CA THR A 144 12.58 -4.46 -19.10
C THR A 144 12.94 -4.96 -17.70
N ASP A 145 12.13 -5.88 -17.15
CA ASP A 145 12.27 -6.39 -15.78
C ASP A 145 13.11 -7.67 -15.65
N GLU A 146 13.56 -8.27 -16.76
CA GLU A 146 14.32 -9.54 -16.73
C GLU A 146 15.75 -9.42 -16.12
N LYS A 147 16.14 -8.25 -15.60
CA LYS A 147 17.43 -8.03 -14.93
C LYS A 147 17.40 -8.14 -13.40
N SER A 148 16.25 -8.27 -12.75
CA SER A 148 16.16 -8.27 -11.27
C SER A 148 15.67 -9.58 -10.64
N GLY A 149 15.62 -10.69 -11.39
CA GLY A 149 15.04 -11.95 -10.94
C GLY A 149 15.94 -13.18 -11.07
N ARG A 150 17.26 -13.04 -10.82
CA ARG A 150 18.13 -14.18 -10.53
C ARG A 150 18.52 -14.15 -9.06
N ASP A 151 17.64 -14.71 -8.23
CA ASP A 151 18.00 -15.36 -6.98
C ASP A 151 17.74 -16.86 -7.14
#